data_AF-A0A8B4S806-F1
#
_entry.id   AF-A0A8B4S806-F1
#
_cell.length_a   1.000
_cell.length_b   1.000
_cell.length_c   1.000
_cell.angle_alpha   90.00
_cell.angle_beta   90.00
_cell.angle_gamma   90.00
#
_symmetry.space_group_name_H-M   'P 1'
#
loop_
_entity.id
_entity.type
_entity.pdbx_description
1 polymer ?
#
loop_
_entity_poly.entity_id
_entity_poly.type
_entity_poly.pdbx_seq_one_letter_code
_entity_poly.pdbx_strand_id
1 'polypeptide(L)'
;MSPTGTNLLYFGQAKAMLEHCINGSTASASGPSPHQQRVLDEKQETDIRITKLDEFMLRNALFRQLDPEEQSRMRRQLDVMCELSVILGKRIARF
;
A
#
# COMPACT_ATOMS: atom_id res chain seq x y z
N MET A 1 -34.48 41.27 17.00
CA MET A 1 -33.89 40.76 15.75
C MET A 1 -32.44 41.19 15.72
N SER A 2 -31.51 40.27 16.02
CA SER A 2 -30.07 40.51 15.98
C SER A 2 -29.45 39.34 15.23
N PRO A 3 -28.68 39.57 14.15
CA PRO A 3 -28.04 38.47 13.46
C PRO A 3 -26.78 38.04 14.22
N THR A 4 -26.70 36.74 14.48
CA THR A 4 -25.53 36.02 14.98
C THR A 4 -24.34 36.27 14.05
N GLY A 5 -23.37 37.06 14.50
CA GLY A 5 -22.07 37.18 13.85
C GLY A 5 -21.20 35.99 14.25
N THR A 6 -21.30 34.89 13.51
CA THR A 6 -20.36 33.77 13.62
C THR A 6 -18.97 34.31 13.30
N ASN A 7 -18.07 34.36 14.29
CA ASN A 7 -16.66 34.62 14.08
C ASN A 7 -16.12 33.53 13.16
N LEU A 8 -16.05 33.83 11.88
CA LEU A 8 -15.44 32.99 10.85
C LEU A 8 -13.94 33.05 11.13
N LEU A 9 -13.42 32.07 11.88
CA LEU A 9 -11.98 31.87 12.02
C LEU A 9 -11.39 31.87 10.61
N TYR A 10 -10.59 32.88 10.30
CA TYR A 10 -9.95 33.06 9.02
C TYR A 10 -9.17 31.78 8.72
N PHE A 11 -9.34 31.19 7.54
CA PHE A 11 -8.81 29.86 7.17
C PHE A 11 -7.33 29.66 7.52
N GLY A 12 -6.53 30.74 7.58
CA GLY A 12 -5.13 30.71 8.03
C GLY A 12 -4.93 30.38 9.52
N GLN A 13 -5.78 30.86 10.42
CA GLN A 13 -5.69 30.55 11.87
C GLN A 13 -6.12 29.12 12.18
N ALA A 14 -7.14 28.61 11.47
CA ALA A 14 -7.56 27.21 11.61
C ALA A 14 -6.44 26.24 11.20
N LYS A 15 -5.67 26.57 10.14
CA LYS A 15 -4.51 25.79 9.72
C LYS A 15 -3.39 25.79 10.76
N ALA A 16 -3.04 26.95 11.31
CA ALA A 16 -1.99 27.07 12.33
C ALA A 16 -2.35 26.36 13.65
N MET A 17 -3.61 26.39 14.07
CA MET A 17 -4.07 25.63 15.23
C MET A 17 -4.06 24.12 14.98
N LEU A 18 -4.42 23.66 13.77
CA LEU A 18 -4.36 22.25 13.40
C LEU A 18 -2.91 21.73 13.37
N GLU A 19 -1.98 22.52 12.83
CA GLU A 19 -0.54 22.19 12.82
C GLU A 19 0.03 22.13 14.26
N HIS A 20 -0.37 23.03 15.16
CA HIS A 20 0.08 22.99 16.55
C HIS A 20 -0.48 21.80 17.34
N CYS A 21 -1.72 21.35 17.07
CA CYS A 21 -2.29 20.16 17.70
C CYS A 21 -1.64 18.85 17.20
N ILE A 22 -1.18 18.82 15.94
CA ILE A 22 -0.47 17.67 15.37
C ILE A 22 0.97 17.58 15.90
N ASN A 23 1.61 18.72 16.16
CA ASN A 23 3.00 18.75 16.64
C ASN A 23 3.13 18.59 18.18
N GLY A 24 2.02 18.60 18.92
CA GLY A 24 1.99 18.63 20.39
C GLY A 24 1.67 17.29 21.09
N SER A 25 1.47 16.18 20.37
CA SER A 25 1.26 14.86 20.98
C SER A 25 2.39 13.90 20.60
N THR A 26 3.17 13.56 21.61
CA THR A 26 4.35 12.70 21.58
C THR A 26 3.99 11.24 21.29
N ALA A 27 4.39 10.73 20.13
CA ALA A 27 4.70 9.32 19.92
C ALA A 27 5.64 9.18 18.71
N SER A 28 6.93 8.91 18.97
CA SER A 28 8.00 8.51 18.04
C SER A 28 7.80 8.84 16.56
N ALA A 29 8.16 10.05 16.16
CA ALA A 29 8.41 10.39 14.76
C ALA A 29 9.76 9.78 14.30
N SER A 30 9.79 8.46 14.10
CA SER A 30 10.76 7.84 13.22
C SER A 30 9.97 7.06 12.19
N GLY A 31 9.93 7.56 10.95
CA GLY A 31 9.45 6.77 9.83
C GLY A 31 10.19 5.42 9.74
N PRO A 32 9.68 4.47 8.95
CA PRO A 32 10.33 3.17 8.80
C PRO A 32 11.81 3.36 8.45
N SER A 33 12.67 2.60 9.11
CA SER A 33 14.09 2.56 8.75
C SER A 33 14.24 2.21 7.26
N PRO A 34 15.36 2.57 6.59
CA PRO A 34 15.56 2.22 5.18
C PRO A 34 15.36 0.73 4.89
N HIS A 35 15.74 -0.15 5.83
CA HIS A 35 15.48 -1.58 5.76
C HIS A 35 13.98 -1.90 5.77
N GLN A 36 13.20 -1.32 6.68
CA GLN A 36 11.76 -1.57 6.77
C GLN A 36 11.03 -1.02 5.54
N GLN A 37 11.40 0.18 5.08
CA GLN A 37 10.82 0.77 3.87
C GLN A 37 11.06 -0.11 2.65
N ARG A 38 12.28 -0.62 2.46
CA ARG A 38 12.60 -1.57 1.38
C ARG A 38 11.68 -2.79 1.37
N VAL A 39 11.33 -3.33 2.53
CA VAL A 39 10.45 -4.52 2.64
C VAL A 39 8.99 -4.18 2.36
N LEU A 40 8.53 -2.98 2.76
CA LEU A 40 7.21 -2.47 2.43
C LEU A 40 7.07 -2.28 0.92
N ASP A 41 8.05 -1.65 0.28
CA ASP A 41 8.09 -1.42 -1.17
C ASP A 41 8.12 -2.75 -1.93
N GLU A 42 9.00 -3.67 -1.51
CA GLU A 42 9.11 -5.02 -2.09
C GLU A 42 7.79 -5.80 -1.99
N LYS A 43 7.06 -5.66 -0.88
CA LYS A 43 5.73 -6.27 -0.71
C LYS A 43 4.72 -5.65 -1.67
N GLN A 44 4.64 -4.33 -1.70
CA GLN A 44 3.68 -3.62 -2.55
C GLN A 44 3.89 -3.97 -4.02
N GLU A 45 5.14 -3.96 -4.49
CA GLU A 45 5.47 -4.33 -5.86
C GLU A 45 5.11 -5.81 -6.15
N THR A 46 5.37 -6.71 -5.22
CA THR A 46 5.01 -8.13 -5.36
C THR A 46 3.50 -8.33 -5.44
N ASP A 47 2.72 -7.67 -4.58
CA ASP A 47 1.25 -7.73 -4.57
C ASP A 47 0.66 -7.19 -5.89
N ILE A 48 1.21 -6.09 -6.42
CA ILE A 48 0.79 -5.55 -7.72
C ILE A 48 1.07 -6.55 -8.85
N ARG A 49 2.24 -7.19 -8.86
CA ARG A 49 2.59 -8.17 -9.90
C ARG A 49 1.74 -9.45 -9.79
N ILE A 50 1.40 -9.91 -8.57
CA ILE A 50 0.47 -11.02 -8.33
C ILE A 50 -0.88 -10.72 -8.99
N THR A 51 -1.49 -9.57 -8.67
CA THR A 51 -2.78 -9.17 -9.22
C THR A 51 -2.75 -9.12 -10.75
N LYS A 52 -1.72 -8.53 -11.34
CA LYS A 52 -1.59 -8.44 -12.80
C LYS A 52 -1.49 -9.82 -13.47
N LEU A 53 -0.70 -10.73 -12.90
CA LEU A 53 -0.52 -12.07 -13.45
C LEU A 53 -1.79 -12.92 -13.29
N ASP A 54 -2.43 -12.84 -12.12
CA ASP A 54 -3.71 -13.52 -11.86
C ASP A 54 -4.82 -13.02 -12.80
N GLU A 55 -4.97 -11.70 -12.94
CA GLU A 55 -5.93 -11.11 -13.88
C GLU A 55 -5.65 -11.50 -15.33
N PHE A 56 -4.39 -11.54 -15.74
CA PHE A 56 -4.02 -12.01 -17.08
C PHE A 56 -4.47 -13.47 -17.29
N MET A 57 -4.18 -14.36 -16.34
CA MET A 57 -4.54 -15.78 -16.45
C MET A 57 -6.06 -16.01 -16.43
N LEU A 58 -6.80 -15.23 -15.64
CA LEU A 58 -8.25 -15.35 -15.51
C LEU A 58 -9.02 -14.74 -16.68
N ARG A 59 -8.63 -13.53 -17.10
CA ARG A 59 -9.45 -12.71 -18.01
C ARG A 59 -8.96 -12.73 -19.46
N ASN A 60 -7.68 -13.01 -19.72
CA ASN A 60 -7.14 -12.96 -21.06
C ASN A 60 -7.30 -14.32 -21.78
N ALA A 61 -8.00 -14.32 -22.92
CA ALA A 61 -8.17 -15.52 -23.73
C ALA A 61 -6.83 -16.08 -24.28
N LEU A 62 -5.81 -15.23 -24.43
CA LEU A 62 -4.49 -15.64 -24.89
C LEU A 62 -3.86 -16.67 -23.97
N PHE A 63 -4.05 -16.56 -22.65
CA PHE A 63 -3.49 -17.54 -21.71
C PHE A 63 -3.95 -18.96 -22.01
N ARG A 64 -5.22 -19.14 -22.39
CA ARG A 64 -5.78 -20.46 -22.75
C ARG A 64 -5.25 -21.01 -24.07
N GLN A 65 -4.65 -20.16 -24.90
CA GLN A 65 -4.07 -20.52 -26.19
C GLN A 65 -2.57 -20.78 -26.11
N LEU A 66 -1.92 -20.44 -24.99
CA LEU A 66 -0.51 -20.76 -24.77
C LEU A 66 -0.31 -22.27 -24.63
N ASP A 67 0.89 -22.71 -24.98
CA ASP A 67 1.31 -24.09 -24.75
C ASP A 67 1.13 -24.48 -23.26
N PRO A 68 0.70 -25.73 -22.96
CA PRO A 68 0.49 -26.17 -21.58
C PRO A 68 1.71 -26.00 -20.66
N GLU A 69 2.93 -26.14 -21.17
CA GLU A 69 4.13 -25.91 -20.36
C GLU A 69 4.27 -24.45 -19.97
N GLU A 70 3.98 -23.53 -20.89
CA GLU A 70 4.05 -22.09 -20.59
C GLU A 70 2.98 -21.70 -19.58
N GLN A 71 1.76 -22.22 -19.72
CA GLN A 71 0.72 -22.02 -18.70
C GLN A 71 1.16 -22.55 -17.33
N SER A 72 1.83 -23.70 -17.29
CA SER A 72 2.36 -24.29 -16.05
C SER A 72 3.44 -23.40 -15.42
N ARG A 73 4.36 -22.86 -16.21
CA ARG A 73 5.39 -21.93 -15.75
C ARG A 73 4.78 -20.65 -15.16
N MET A 74 3.78 -20.08 -15.82
CA MET A 74 3.08 -18.88 -15.32
C MET A 74 2.33 -19.14 -14.01
N ARG A 75 1.66 -20.30 -13.85
CA ARG A 75 1.03 -20.68 -12.58
C ARG A 75 2.07 -20.86 -11.47
N ARG A 76 3.19 -21.54 -11.76
CA ARG A 76 4.27 -21.71 -10.79
C ARG A 76 4.89 -20.36 -10.40
N GLN A 77 5.02 -19.43 -11.34
CA GLN A 77 5.45 -18.07 -11.07
C GLN A 77 4.50 -17.37 -10.09
N LEU A 78 3.18 -17.44 -10.32
CA LEU A 78 2.18 -16.87 -9.40
C LEU A 78 2.32 -17.46 -8.00
N ASP A 79 2.44 -18.80 -7.89
CA ASP A 79 2.58 -19.48 -6.60
C ASP A 79 3.80 -18.99 -5.81
N VAL A 80 4.96 -18.90 -6.46
CA VAL A 80 6.20 -18.41 -5.83
C VAL A 80 6.07 -16.96 -5.38
N MET A 81 5.40 -16.12 -6.17
CA MET A 81 5.18 -14.73 -5.81
C MET A 81 4.24 -14.59 -4.61
N CYS A 82 3.18 -15.39 -4.55
CA CYS A 82 2.28 -15.47 -3.40
C CYS A 82 3.04 -15.89 -2.12
N GLU A 83 3.90 -16.90 -2.22
CA GLU A 83 4.76 -17.33 -1.11
C GLU A 83 5.69 -16.19 -0.65
N LEU A 84 6.33 -15.48 -1.59
CA LEU A 84 7.15 -14.32 -1.29
C LEU A 84 6.35 -13.23 -0.58
N SER A 85 5.15 -12.88 -1.04
CA SER A 85 4.30 -11.88 -0.38
C SER A 85 3.95 -12.28 1.06
N VAL A 86 3.68 -13.56 1.31
CA VAL A 86 3.45 -14.09 2.67
C VAL A 86 4.70 -13.93 3.54
N ILE A 87 5.88 -14.23 3.01
CA ILE A 87 7.15 -14.05 3.73
C ILE A 87 7.38 -12.57 4.06
N LEU A 88 7.14 -11.66 3.10
CA LEU A 88 7.27 -10.23 3.31
C LEU A 88 6.28 -9.71 4.37
N GLY A 89 5.03 -10.21 4.35
CA GLY A 89 4.04 -9.92 5.40
C GLY A 89 4.51 -10.36 6.79
N LYS A 90 5.09 -11.55 6.91
CA LYS A 90 5.68 -12.03 8.18
C LYS A 90 6.86 -11.19 8.65
N ARG A 91 7.67 -10.65 7.73
CA ARG A 91 8.77 -9.72 8.05
C ARG A 91 8.21 -8.39 8.57
N ILE A 92 7.20 -7.83 7.89
CA ILE A 92 6.54 -6.58 8.28
C ILE A 92 5.88 -6.69 9.64
N ALA A 93 5.25 -7.82 9.96
CA ALA A 93 4.64 -8.06 11.28
C ALA A 93 5.64 -8.08 12.46
N ARG A 94 6.96 -8.07 12.19
CA ARG A 94 8.03 -8.02 13.21
C ARG A 94 8.70 -6.65 13.33
N PHE A 95 8.24 -5.66 12.56
CA PHE A 95 8.79 -4.30 12.55
C PHE A 95 8.31 -3.46 13.73
#